data_AF-A0A931GDH9-F1
#
_entry.id   AF-A0A931GDH9-F1
#
_cell.length_a   1.000
_cell.length_b   1.000
_cell.length_c   1.000
_cell.angle_alpha   90.00
_cell.angle_beta   90.00
_cell.angle_gamma   90.00
#
_symmetry.space_group_name_H-M   'P 1'
#
loop_
_entity.id
_entity.type
_entity.pdbx_description
1 polymer ?
#
loop_
_entity_poly.entity_id
_entity_poly.type
_entity_poly.pdbx_seq_one_letter_code
_entity_poly.pdbx_strand_id
1 'polypeptide(L)'
;MSKSVCVFNLLESLLPMPEQVAVVEPSEMQRLYSGVGIPSLRTMELAGQARFVSLHEVKAANSLLGLVDPIKIHQTYVCLRAAAIDGDPDAMNDLGWLWLNGTRLASDPILARRLFKLAAVEGNGEALFNLAEQAYYGKGMVTNPALAIDYYEQAFEYGVPGAALALGAIYEEGDEGVMVDHGRAMLWYKRAVEEGDVLAGFYRGRLALNESSTEHNMASGVYWLQWSAMLGERCASEALVELYSSPFNSPPDPERRLYRFWRDFAIDQGSSTAIAMRGADEVSSLRLAENN
;
A
#
# COMPACT_ATOMS: atom_id res chain seq x y z
N MET A 1 -26.15 14.94 27.78
CA MET A 1 -25.33 15.68 26.79
C MET A 1 -24.92 14.68 25.74
N SER A 2 -25.35 14.84 24.49
CA SER A 2 -25.04 13.85 23.43
C SER A 2 -23.54 13.89 23.14
N LYS A 3 -22.94 12.71 22.87
CA LYS A 3 -21.51 12.58 22.50
C LYS A 3 -21.09 13.55 21.40
N SER A 4 -22.00 13.79 20.47
CA SER A 4 -21.90 14.72 19.35
C SER A 4 -21.54 16.17 19.76
N VAL A 5 -22.16 16.76 20.81
CA VAL A 5 -21.87 18.16 21.21
C VAL A 5 -20.47 18.33 21.82
N CYS A 6 -19.94 17.32 22.50
CA CYS A 6 -18.59 17.39 23.09
C CYS A 6 -17.48 17.25 22.03
N VAL A 7 -17.69 16.45 20.98
CA VAL A 7 -16.72 16.29 19.88
C VAL A 7 -16.67 17.56 19.01
N PHE A 8 -17.81 18.21 18.76
CA PHE A 8 -17.87 19.48 18.00
C PHE A 8 -17.03 20.60 18.63
N ASN A 9 -17.19 20.83 19.94
CA ASN A 9 -16.42 21.85 20.66
C ASN A 9 -14.90 21.55 20.67
N LEU A 10 -14.53 20.27 20.59
CA LEU A 10 -13.12 19.86 20.56
C LEU A 10 -12.50 20.15 19.19
N LEU A 11 -13.16 19.75 18.10
CA LEU A 11 -12.63 19.92 16.74
C LEU A 11 -12.49 21.39 16.35
N GLU A 12 -13.45 22.23 16.72
CA GLU A 12 -13.39 23.67 16.46
C GLU A 12 -12.18 24.34 17.13
N SER A 13 -11.82 23.87 18.33
CA SER A 13 -10.64 24.35 19.07
C SER A 13 -9.31 23.75 18.59
N LEU A 14 -9.36 22.54 18.03
CA LEU A 14 -8.19 21.76 17.63
C LEU A 14 -7.69 22.14 16.24
N LEU A 15 -8.60 22.51 15.32
CA LEU A 15 -8.28 22.84 13.94
C LEU A 15 -7.91 24.34 13.80
N PRO A 16 -6.73 24.67 13.24
CA PRO A 16 -6.34 26.06 12.98
C PRO A 16 -7.42 26.83 12.20
N MET A 17 -7.54 28.13 12.47
CA MET A 17 -8.41 28.97 11.65
C MET A 17 -7.85 29.07 10.23
N PRO A 18 -8.69 29.12 9.17
CA PRO A 18 -8.21 29.14 7.79
C PRO A 18 -7.14 30.20 7.50
N GLU A 19 -7.25 31.38 8.12
CA GLU A 19 -6.33 32.50 7.97
C GLU A 19 -4.95 32.23 8.58
N GLN A 20 -4.85 31.25 9.47
CA GLN A 20 -3.62 30.86 10.17
C GLN A 20 -2.90 29.70 9.46
N VAL A 21 -3.53 29.06 8.48
CA VAL A 21 -2.94 27.95 7.74
C VAL A 21 -1.91 28.48 6.76
N ALA A 22 -0.64 28.37 7.14
CA ALA A 22 0.48 28.78 6.31
C ALA A 22 0.80 27.73 5.24
N VAL A 23 0.92 28.18 3.99
CA VAL A 23 1.49 27.38 2.90
C VAL A 23 3.01 27.50 2.98
N VAL A 24 3.69 26.38 3.19
CA VAL A 24 5.14 26.29 3.41
C VAL A 24 5.73 25.33 2.40
N GLU A 25 6.89 25.67 1.84
CA GLU A 25 7.63 24.73 0.98
C GLU A 25 8.10 23.52 1.80
N PRO A 26 7.83 22.29 1.35
CA PRO A 26 8.16 21.09 2.12
C PRO A 26 9.67 20.88 2.13
N SER A 27 10.19 20.48 3.29
CA SER A 27 11.58 20.04 3.44
C SER A 27 11.85 18.77 2.65
N GLU A 28 13.14 18.47 2.41
CA GLU A 28 13.55 17.25 1.71
C GLU A 28 13.03 15.98 2.41
N MET A 29 13.14 15.94 3.74
CA MET A 29 12.57 14.86 4.55
C MET A 29 11.05 14.76 4.38
N GLN A 30 10.32 15.87 4.35
CA GLN A 30 8.86 15.83 4.15
C GLN A 30 8.48 15.27 2.77
N ARG A 31 9.29 15.52 1.73
CA ARG A 31 9.09 14.94 0.39
C ARG A 31 9.36 13.43 0.38
N LEU A 32 10.43 13.00 1.03
CA LEU A 32 10.80 11.58 1.15
C LEU A 32 9.72 10.75 1.85
N TYR A 33 9.09 11.31 2.89
CA TYR A 33 8.03 10.66 3.64
C TYR A 33 6.63 11.11 3.23
N SER A 34 6.48 11.70 2.03
CA SER A 34 5.16 12.04 1.48
C SER A 34 4.47 10.77 0.97
N GLY A 35 3.17 10.61 1.28
CA GLY A 35 2.39 9.46 0.80
C GLY A 35 2.24 8.28 1.78
N VAL A 36 2.60 8.46 3.04
CA VAL A 36 2.27 7.50 4.11
C VAL A 36 0.77 7.52 4.37
N GLY A 37 0.13 6.35 4.44
CA GLY A 37 -1.32 6.26 4.57
C GLY A 37 -2.11 6.58 3.28
N ILE A 38 -3.42 6.71 3.43
CA ILE A 38 -4.41 6.88 2.35
C ILE A 38 -5.42 7.99 2.68
N PRO A 39 -5.93 8.72 1.67
CA PRO A 39 -7.09 9.59 1.85
C PRO A 39 -8.37 8.74 2.00
N SER A 40 -9.50 9.40 2.24
CA SER A 40 -10.82 8.77 2.22
C SER A 40 -11.21 8.30 0.81
N LEU A 41 -12.00 7.22 0.75
CA LEU A 41 -12.50 6.65 -0.51
C LEU A 41 -13.71 7.36 -1.11
N ARG A 42 -14.12 8.49 -0.53
CA ARG A 42 -15.35 9.23 -0.87
C ARG A 42 -15.59 9.39 -2.37
N THR A 43 -14.56 9.68 -3.14
CA THR A 43 -14.68 9.89 -4.60
C THR A 43 -14.97 8.61 -5.38
N MET A 44 -14.47 7.46 -4.91
CA MET A 44 -14.63 6.15 -5.57
C MET A 44 -16.02 5.56 -5.27
N GLU A 45 -16.49 5.70 -4.04
CA GLU A 45 -17.84 5.28 -3.63
C GLU A 45 -18.93 6.07 -4.38
N LEU A 46 -18.77 7.40 -4.48
CA LEU A 46 -19.67 8.27 -5.24
C LEU A 46 -19.67 7.96 -6.75
N ALA A 47 -18.57 7.42 -7.29
CA ALA A 47 -18.47 7.01 -8.68
C ALA A 47 -19.12 5.64 -8.98
N GLY A 48 -19.69 4.97 -7.96
CA GLY A 48 -20.37 3.69 -8.13
C GLY A 48 -19.44 2.54 -8.54
N GLN A 49 -18.15 2.66 -8.26
CA GLN A 49 -17.17 1.59 -8.49
C GLN A 49 -17.36 0.49 -7.45
N ALA A 50 -18.40 -0.33 -7.61
CA ALA A 50 -18.75 -1.44 -6.71
C ALA A 50 -17.89 -2.72 -6.93
N ARG A 51 -16.66 -2.56 -7.42
CA ARG A 51 -15.68 -3.66 -7.52
C ARG A 51 -14.64 -3.52 -6.41
N PHE A 52 -13.90 -4.60 -6.15
CA PHE A 52 -12.71 -4.56 -5.31
C PHE A 52 -11.79 -3.42 -5.74
N VAL A 53 -11.57 -2.46 -4.82
CA VAL A 53 -10.68 -1.32 -5.02
C VAL A 53 -9.32 -1.68 -4.42
N SER A 54 -8.25 -1.61 -5.21
CA SER A 54 -6.89 -1.89 -4.73
C SER A 54 -6.28 -0.66 -4.03
N LEU A 55 -5.39 -0.88 -3.06
CA LEU A 55 -4.67 0.20 -2.37
C LEU A 55 -3.95 1.15 -3.35
N HIS A 56 -3.42 0.61 -4.45
CA HIS A 56 -2.77 1.39 -5.49
C HIS A 56 -3.74 2.35 -6.18
N GLU A 57 -4.95 1.90 -6.52
CA GLU A 57 -6.00 2.74 -7.10
C GLU A 57 -6.43 3.85 -6.14
N VAL A 58 -6.56 3.54 -4.84
CA VAL A 58 -6.86 4.53 -3.80
C VAL A 58 -5.79 5.62 -3.76
N LYS A 59 -4.52 5.21 -3.68
CA LYS A 59 -3.40 6.15 -3.62
C LYS A 59 -3.28 6.97 -4.91
N ALA A 60 -3.53 6.38 -6.07
CA ALA A 60 -3.51 7.06 -7.36
C ALA A 60 -4.66 8.05 -7.54
N ALA A 61 -5.84 7.76 -6.98
CA ALA A 61 -7.01 8.61 -7.00
C ALA A 61 -6.96 9.75 -5.96
N ASN A 62 -5.91 9.79 -5.13
CA ASN A 62 -5.77 10.78 -4.06
C ASN A 62 -5.66 12.22 -4.59
N SER A 63 -6.76 12.96 -4.51
CA SER A 63 -6.81 14.38 -4.91
C SER A 63 -5.93 15.29 -4.04
N LEU A 64 -5.55 14.85 -2.84
CA LEU A 64 -4.71 15.62 -1.92
C LEU A 64 -3.22 15.50 -2.26
N LEU A 65 -2.80 14.38 -2.89
CA LEU A 65 -1.38 14.12 -3.18
C LEU A 65 -0.78 15.14 -4.14
N GLY A 66 -1.51 15.50 -5.19
CA GLY A 66 -1.08 16.46 -6.22
C GLY A 66 -1.38 17.92 -5.89
N LEU A 67 -1.88 18.22 -4.68
CA LEU A 67 -2.37 19.54 -4.34
C LEU A 67 -1.22 20.51 -4.04
N VAL A 68 -0.81 21.28 -5.05
CA VAL A 68 0.31 22.24 -4.96
C VAL A 68 -0.13 23.71 -5.06
N ASP A 69 -1.31 23.99 -5.63
CA ASP A 69 -1.77 25.38 -5.76
C ASP A 69 -2.21 25.93 -4.38
N PRO A 70 -1.56 26.99 -3.84
CA PRO A 70 -1.89 27.55 -2.54
C PRO A 70 -3.37 27.92 -2.36
N ILE A 71 -4.02 28.39 -3.43
CA ILE A 71 -5.44 28.77 -3.40
C ILE A 71 -6.30 27.52 -3.24
N LYS A 72 -6.01 26.46 -4.00
CA LYS A 72 -6.74 25.19 -3.90
C LYS A 72 -6.49 24.46 -2.59
N ILE A 73 -5.27 24.52 -2.05
CA ILE A 73 -4.94 24.01 -0.71
C ILE A 73 -5.82 24.69 0.33
N HIS A 74 -5.86 26.02 0.31
CA HIS A 74 -6.67 26.78 1.26
C HIS A 74 -8.16 26.47 1.12
N GLN A 75 -8.70 26.43 -0.10
CA GLN A 75 -10.10 26.06 -0.34
C GLN A 75 -10.43 24.64 0.13
N THR A 76 -9.55 23.68 -0.17
CA THR A 76 -9.71 22.28 0.26
C THR A 76 -9.71 22.20 1.78
N TYR A 77 -8.78 22.88 2.44
CA TYR A 77 -8.74 22.96 3.90
C TYR A 77 -10.03 23.53 4.49
N VAL A 78 -10.54 24.65 3.94
CA VAL A 78 -11.78 25.27 4.41
C VAL A 78 -12.96 24.29 4.30
N CYS A 79 -13.11 23.62 3.15
CA CYS A 79 -14.18 22.65 2.94
C CYS A 79 -14.07 21.45 3.90
N LEU A 80 -12.88 20.86 4.01
CA LEU A 80 -12.66 19.71 4.90
C LEU A 80 -12.82 20.09 6.36
N ARG A 81 -12.38 21.29 6.77
CA ARG A 81 -12.56 21.81 8.14
C ARG A 81 -14.03 21.96 8.49
N ALA A 82 -14.82 22.54 7.59
CA ALA A 82 -16.26 22.69 7.81
C ALA A 82 -16.94 21.32 7.95
N ALA A 83 -16.67 20.40 7.02
CA ALA A 83 -17.22 19.04 7.08
C ALA A 83 -16.80 18.29 8.35
N ALA A 84 -15.54 18.36 8.73
CA ALA A 84 -15.05 17.74 9.97
C ALA A 84 -15.75 18.32 11.21
N ILE A 85 -15.96 19.63 11.27
CA ILE A 85 -16.73 20.28 12.35
C ILE A 85 -18.19 19.82 12.35
N ASP A 86 -18.77 19.53 11.18
CA ASP A 86 -20.11 18.95 11.07
C ASP A 86 -20.17 17.44 11.39
N GLY A 87 -19.04 16.83 11.76
CA GLY A 87 -18.96 15.44 12.23
C GLY A 87 -18.65 14.43 11.13
N ASP A 88 -18.16 14.88 9.99
CA ASP A 88 -17.79 14.04 8.87
C ASP A 88 -16.46 13.29 9.13
N PRO A 89 -16.47 11.96 9.29
CA PRO A 89 -15.28 11.21 9.66
C PRO A 89 -14.28 11.06 8.50
N ASP A 90 -14.73 11.08 7.24
CA ASP A 90 -13.84 11.08 6.07
C ASP A 90 -13.10 12.41 5.98
N ALA A 91 -13.78 13.52 6.26
CA ALA A 91 -13.14 14.83 6.27
C ALA A 91 -12.10 14.93 7.40
N MET A 92 -12.37 14.32 8.55
CA MET A 92 -11.37 14.18 9.62
C MET A 92 -10.17 13.34 9.16
N ASN A 93 -10.40 12.23 8.45
CA ASN A 93 -9.33 11.40 7.87
C ASN A 93 -8.51 12.19 6.85
N ASP A 94 -9.15 12.88 5.91
CA ASP A 94 -8.51 13.67 4.87
C ASP A 94 -7.71 14.85 5.43
N LEU A 95 -8.23 15.55 6.44
CA LEU A 95 -7.46 16.55 7.19
C LEU A 95 -6.26 15.91 7.89
N GLY A 96 -6.45 14.74 8.51
CA GLY A 96 -5.36 13.99 9.13
C GLY A 96 -4.26 13.69 8.11
N TRP A 97 -4.63 13.17 6.94
CA TRP A 97 -3.71 12.87 5.85
C TRP A 97 -3.00 14.14 5.35
N LEU A 98 -3.73 15.24 5.23
CA LEU A 98 -3.19 16.54 4.81
C LEU A 98 -2.17 17.10 5.82
N TRP A 99 -2.42 17.01 7.13
CA TRP A 99 -1.46 17.41 8.16
C TRP A 99 -0.28 16.44 8.27
N LEU A 100 -0.48 15.16 7.93
CA LEU A 100 0.58 14.16 7.93
C LEU A 100 1.53 14.32 6.74
N ASN A 101 0.98 14.52 5.54
CA ASN A 101 1.71 14.41 4.27
C ASN A 101 1.82 15.72 3.48
N GLY A 102 1.08 16.76 3.85
CA GLY A 102 0.79 17.93 3.03
C GLY A 102 1.98 18.47 2.28
N THR A 103 1.92 18.41 0.95
CA THR A 103 3.01 18.79 0.05
C THR A 103 3.36 20.27 0.13
N ARG A 104 2.51 21.12 0.74
CA ARG A 104 2.83 22.53 1.05
C ARG A 104 2.21 23.05 2.33
N LEU A 105 1.83 22.17 3.24
CA LEU A 105 1.40 22.57 4.58
C LEU A 105 2.48 22.17 5.57
N ALA A 106 2.68 22.99 6.60
CA ALA A 106 3.59 22.61 7.68
C ALA A 106 3.04 21.32 8.33
N SER A 107 3.74 20.20 8.12
CA SER A 107 3.31 18.91 8.64
C SER A 107 3.18 18.96 10.17
N ASP A 108 2.04 18.47 10.67
CA ASP A 108 1.78 18.27 12.09
C ASP A 108 1.29 16.84 12.30
N PRO A 109 2.20 15.88 12.49
CA PRO A 109 1.83 14.48 12.64
C PRO A 109 1.12 14.18 13.97
N ILE A 110 1.23 15.08 14.97
CA ILE A 110 0.51 14.96 16.24
C ILE A 110 -0.96 15.34 16.03
N LEU A 111 -1.22 16.45 15.34
CA LEU A 111 -2.56 16.86 14.94
C LEU A 111 -3.20 15.80 14.03
N ALA A 112 -2.46 15.31 13.04
CA ALA A 112 -2.91 14.23 12.16
C ALA A 112 -3.40 13.01 12.95
N ARG A 113 -2.59 12.53 13.89
CA ARG A 113 -2.95 11.39 14.75
C ARG A 113 -4.20 11.64 15.58
N ARG A 114 -4.41 12.86 16.07
CA ARG A 114 -5.64 13.21 16.81
C ARG A 114 -6.86 13.15 15.90
N LEU A 115 -6.74 13.66 14.68
CA LEU A 115 -7.82 13.63 13.70
C LEU A 115 -8.15 12.20 13.27
N PHE A 116 -7.16 11.36 12.99
CA PHE A 116 -7.41 9.96 12.66
C PHE A 116 -8.08 9.21 13.82
N LYS A 117 -7.69 9.47 15.08
CA LYS A 117 -8.36 8.87 16.23
C LYS A 117 -9.83 9.28 16.34
N LEU A 118 -10.15 10.55 16.05
CA LEU A 118 -11.53 11.02 16.03
C LEU A 118 -12.32 10.36 14.89
N ALA A 119 -11.75 10.34 13.68
CA ALA A 119 -12.34 9.69 12.51
C ALA A 119 -12.61 8.19 12.76
N ALA A 120 -11.65 7.47 13.35
CA ALA A 120 -11.77 6.05 13.68
C ALA A 120 -12.86 5.79 14.73
N VAL A 121 -13.00 6.66 15.73
CA VAL A 121 -14.08 6.56 16.74
C VAL A 121 -15.46 6.75 16.11
N GLU A 122 -15.55 7.57 15.07
CA GLU A 122 -16.77 7.79 14.28
C GLU A 122 -16.94 6.79 13.13
N GLY A 123 -16.08 5.75 13.06
CA GLY A 123 -16.25 4.60 12.17
C GLY A 123 -15.54 4.67 10.82
N ASN A 124 -14.61 5.61 10.60
CA ASN A 124 -13.80 5.63 9.38
C ASN A 124 -12.65 4.61 9.47
N GLY A 125 -12.68 3.62 8.57
CA GLY A 125 -11.69 2.54 8.50
C GLY A 125 -10.33 2.99 7.98
N GLU A 126 -10.29 3.90 7.01
CA GLU A 126 -9.04 4.42 6.45
C GLU A 126 -8.22 5.18 7.49
N ALA A 127 -8.87 5.79 8.48
CA ALA A 127 -8.23 6.41 9.62
C ALA A 127 -7.54 5.39 10.53
N LEU A 128 -8.11 4.19 10.71
CA LEU A 128 -7.43 3.09 11.40
C LEU A 128 -6.18 2.66 10.62
N PHE A 129 -6.30 2.52 9.30
CA PHE A 129 -5.14 2.23 8.44
C PHE A 129 -4.05 3.32 8.56
N ASN A 130 -4.44 4.59 8.58
CA ASN A 130 -3.50 5.70 8.76
C ASN A 130 -2.84 5.73 10.14
N LEU A 131 -3.57 5.36 11.19
CA LEU A 131 -2.99 5.18 12.53
C LEU A 131 -1.98 4.03 12.55
N ALA A 132 -2.28 2.94 11.85
CA ALA A 132 -1.36 1.82 11.70
C ALA A 132 -0.08 2.23 10.98
N GLU A 133 -0.18 2.96 9.87
CA GLU A 133 0.96 3.48 9.11
C GLU A 133 1.83 4.44 9.94
N GLN A 134 1.22 5.32 10.75
CA GLN A 134 1.98 6.18 11.68
C GLN A 134 2.73 5.37 12.73
N ALA A 135 2.13 4.31 13.26
CA ALA A 135 2.75 3.44 14.24
C ALA A 135 3.85 2.58 13.60
N TYR A 136 3.65 2.10 12.38
CA TYR A 136 4.62 1.26 11.66
C TYR A 136 5.86 2.06 11.23
N TYR A 137 5.65 3.20 10.55
CA TYR A 137 6.75 4.01 10.03
C TYR A 137 7.30 5.04 11.03
N GLY A 138 6.70 5.17 12.22
CA GLY A 138 7.13 6.13 13.24
C GLY A 138 6.91 7.59 12.84
N LYS A 139 5.87 7.89 12.06
CA LYS A 139 5.65 9.24 11.54
C LYS A 139 5.04 10.16 12.61
N GLY A 140 5.92 10.85 13.35
CA GLY A 140 5.56 11.69 14.51
C GLY A 140 5.31 10.90 15.80
N MET A 141 5.88 9.69 15.88
CA MET A 141 5.98 8.87 17.09
C MET A 141 7.13 7.87 16.97
N VAL A 142 7.50 7.26 18.10
CA VAL A 142 8.33 6.06 18.07
C VAL A 142 7.55 4.94 17.37
N THR A 143 8.24 4.14 16.57
CA THR A 143 7.68 2.96 15.91
C THR A 143 7.06 2.02 16.95
N ASN A 144 5.94 1.42 16.60
CA ASN A 144 5.24 0.45 17.45
C ASN A 144 4.53 -0.57 16.55
N PRO A 145 5.23 -1.63 16.13
CA PRO A 145 4.68 -2.64 15.22
C PRO A 145 3.47 -3.39 15.81
N ALA A 146 3.45 -3.64 17.12
CA ALA A 146 2.29 -4.26 17.78
C ALA A 146 1.03 -3.38 17.67
N LEU A 147 1.18 -2.07 17.92
CA LEU A 147 0.07 -1.12 17.74
C LEU A 147 -0.34 -0.98 16.27
N ALA A 148 0.61 -1.07 15.34
CA ALA A 148 0.31 -1.06 13.92
C ALA A 148 -0.54 -2.28 13.52
N ILE A 149 -0.17 -3.48 14.00
CA ILE A 149 -0.95 -4.71 13.81
C ILE A 149 -2.38 -4.52 14.32
N ASP A 150 -2.56 -4.07 15.56
CA ASP A 150 -3.89 -3.87 16.14
C ASP A 150 -4.79 -2.96 15.28
N TYR A 151 -4.22 -1.87 14.74
CA TYR A 151 -4.97 -0.95 13.88
C TYR A 151 -5.19 -1.51 12.46
N TYR A 152 -4.23 -2.22 11.87
CA TYR A 152 -4.44 -2.86 10.56
C TYR A 152 -5.48 -3.97 10.64
N GLU A 153 -5.52 -4.76 11.72
CA GLU A 153 -6.55 -5.78 11.92
C GLU A 153 -7.93 -5.13 11.94
N GLN A 154 -8.10 -4.04 12.70
CA GLN A 154 -9.35 -3.29 12.71
C GLN A 154 -9.67 -2.71 11.33
N ALA A 155 -8.70 -2.09 10.65
CA ALA A 155 -8.90 -1.55 9.30
C ALA A 155 -9.36 -2.64 8.30
N PHE A 156 -8.80 -3.85 8.40
CA PHE A 156 -9.23 -5.00 7.60
C PHE A 156 -10.69 -5.39 7.87
N GLU A 157 -11.13 -5.41 9.14
CA GLU A 157 -12.53 -5.70 9.48
C GLU A 157 -13.51 -4.62 8.97
N TYR A 158 -13.02 -3.40 8.74
CA TYR A 158 -13.76 -2.32 8.07
C TYR A 158 -13.68 -2.40 6.52
N GLY A 159 -13.03 -3.43 5.97
CA GLY A 159 -12.91 -3.64 4.52
C GLY A 159 -11.87 -2.74 3.85
N VAL A 160 -10.92 -2.18 4.61
CA VAL A 160 -9.93 -1.25 4.05
C VAL A 160 -8.93 -2.00 3.15
N PRO A 161 -8.77 -1.59 1.87
CA PRO A 161 -7.82 -2.21 0.96
C PRO A 161 -6.37 -2.15 1.46
N GLY A 162 -5.63 -3.23 1.25
CA GLY A 162 -4.21 -3.32 1.59
C GLY A 162 -3.91 -3.57 3.08
N ALA A 163 -4.89 -3.50 3.99
CA ALA A 163 -4.67 -3.78 5.42
C ALA A 163 -4.19 -5.23 5.66
N ALA A 164 -4.84 -6.21 5.04
CA ALA A 164 -4.39 -7.61 5.11
C ALA A 164 -3.02 -7.83 4.46
N LEU A 165 -2.71 -7.12 3.38
CA LEU A 165 -1.40 -7.21 2.74
C LEU A 165 -0.29 -6.67 3.67
N ALA A 166 -0.54 -5.52 4.33
CA ALA A 166 0.38 -4.93 5.31
C ALA A 166 0.62 -5.87 6.50
N LEU A 167 -0.43 -6.49 7.03
CA LEU A 167 -0.31 -7.51 8.10
C LEU A 167 0.53 -8.71 7.65
N GLY A 168 0.33 -9.18 6.42
CA GLY A 168 1.13 -10.26 5.86
C GLY A 168 2.62 -9.91 5.80
N ALA A 169 2.95 -8.70 5.34
CA ALA A 169 4.32 -8.21 5.26
C ALA A 169 4.98 -8.10 6.64
N ILE A 170 4.27 -7.56 7.64
CA ILE A 170 4.79 -7.44 9.01
C ILE A 170 5.16 -8.81 9.59
N TYR A 171 4.33 -9.84 9.37
CA TYR A 171 4.65 -11.19 9.85
C TYR A 171 5.70 -11.90 8.98
N GLU A 172 5.84 -11.55 7.70
CA GLU A 172 6.89 -12.11 6.85
C GLU A 172 8.28 -11.60 7.27
N GLU A 173 8.40 -10.28 7.48
CA GLU A 173 9.69 -9.63 7.75
C GLU A 173 10.06 -9.60 9.24
N GLY A 174 9.05 -9.55 10.12
CA GLY A 174 9.23 -9.25 11.53
C GLY A 174 9.68 -7.81 11.77
N ASP A 175 9.61 -7.35 13.02
CA ASP A 175 10.08 -6.03 13.45
C ASP A 175 10.34 -6.05 14.97
N GLU A 176 10.75 -4.92 15.57
CA GLU A 176 10.97 -4.81 17.01
C GLU A 176 9.71 -5.23 17.80
N GLY A 177 9.85 -6.31 18.56
CA GLY A 177 8.75 -6.90 19.34
C GLY A 177 7.79 -7.81 18.55
N VAL A 178 8.02 -7.99 17.24
CA VAL A 178 7.24 -8.89 16.37
C VAL A 178 8.17 -9.87 15.67
N MET A 179 8.10 -11.14 16.08
CA MET A 179 8.90 -12.19 15.44
C MET A 179 8.35 -12.54 14.05
N VAL A 180 9.27 -12.88 13.14
CA VAL A 180 8.93 -13.52 11.86
C VAL A 180 8.03 -14.74 12.08
N ASP A 181 6.94 -14.80 11.34
CA ASP A 181 5.95 -15.87 11.37
C ASP A 181 5.33 -16.06 9.98
N HIS A 182 5.97 -16.89 9.16
CA HIS A 182 5.52 -17.13 7.79
C HIS A 182 4.13 -17.76 7.71
N GLY A 183 3.70 -18.51 8.74
CA GLY A 183 2.36 -19.08 8.80
C GLY A 183 1.28 -18.01 8.92
N ARG A 184 1.48 -17.03 9.81
CA ARG A 184 0.61 -15.85 9.89
C ARG A 184 0.69 -14.98 8.64
N ALA A 185 1.88 -14.78 8.07
CA ALA A 185 2.02 -14.06 6.81
C ALA A 185 1.19 -14.71 5.69
N MET A 186 1.30 -16.03 5.50
CA MET A 186 0.51 -16.78 4.52
C MET A 186 -1.00 -16.70 4.77
N LEU A 187 -1.45 -16.67 6.03
CA LEU A 187 -2.86 -16.49 6.38
C LEU A 187 -3.36 -15.10 5.96
N TRP A 188 -2.61 -14.05 6.25
CA TRP A 188 -2.99 -12.69 5.90
C TRP A 188 -2.94 -12.43 4.40
N TYR A 189 -1.93 -12.94 3.70
CA TYR A 189 -1.90 -12.90 2.23
C TYR A 189 -3.06 -13.68 1.61
N LYS A 190 -3.49 -14.79 2.21
CA LYS A 190 -4.69 -15.50 1.76
C LYS A 190 -5.93 -14.60 1.84
N ARG A 191 -6.13 -13.95 2.98
CA ARG A 191 -7.28 -13.04 3.20
C ARG A 191 -7.26 -11.86 2.22
N ALA A 192 -6.07 -11.27 1.99
CA ALA A 192 -5.93 -10.21 1.01
C ALA A 192 -6.33 -10.65 -0.41
N VAL A 193 -5.94 -11.86 -0.83
CA VAL A 193 -6.40 -12.44 -2.12
C VAL A 193 -7.91 -12.66 -2.15
N GLU A 194 -8.51 -13.09 -1.05
CA GLU A 194 -9.98 -13.26 -0.92
C GLU A 194 -10.73 -11.92 -1.04
N GLU A 195 -10.12 -10.82 -0.60
CA GLU A 195 -10.57 -9.44 -0.81
C GLU A 195 -10.16 -8.83 -2.17
N GLY A 196 -9.64 -9.65 -3.08
CA GLY A 196 -9.32 -9.24 -4.45
C GLY A 196 -7.96 -8.53 -4.63
N ASP A 197 -7.10 -8.52 -3.62
CA ASP A 197 -5.73 -8.00 -3.74
C ASP A 197 -4.85 -8.96 -4.55
N VAL A 198 -4.63 -8.61 -5.83
CA VAL A 198 -3.83 -9.40 -6.76
C VAL A 198 -2.35 -9.47 -6.35
N LEU A 199 -1.84 -8.38 -5.76
CA LEU A 199 -0.45 -8.27 -5.32
C LEU A 199 -0.20 -9.20 -4.13
N ALA A 200 -1.19 -9.45 -3.27
CA ALA A 200 -1.07 -10.48 -2.24
C ALA A 200 -0.84 -11.89 -2.79
N GLY A 201 -1.34 -12.20 -3.99
CA GLY A 201 -1.04 -13.43 -4.71
C GLY A 201 0.45 -13.55 -5.05
N PHE A 202 1.09 -12.45 -5.45
CA PHE A 202 2.53 -12.39 -5.67
C PHE A 202 3.32 -12.68 -4.39
N TYR A 203 3.00 -11.98 -3.29
CA TYR A 203 3.68 -12.17 -2.01
C TYR A 203 3.53 -13.60 -1.47
N ARG A 204 2.31 -14.15 -1.53
CA ARG A 204 2.02 -15.54 -1.20
C ARG A 204 2.84 -16.52 -2.05
N GLY A 205 2.92 -16.28 -3.35
CA GLY A 205 3.70 -17.09 -4.28
C GLY A 205 5.19 -17.07 -3.94
N ARG A 206 5.76 -15.87 -3.76
CA ARG A 206 7.16 -15.65 -3.40
C ARG A 206 7.54 -16.31 -2.06
N LEU A 207 6.70 -16.15 -1.04
CA LEU A 207 6.95 -16.75 0.28
C LEU A 207 6.90 -18.29 0.23
N ALA A 208 5.99 -18.86 -0.57
CA ALA A 208 5.94 -20.31 -0.78
C ALA A 208 7.12 -20.84 -1.62
N LEU A 209 7.74 -20.02 -2.47
CA LEU A 209 8.97 -20.41 -3.18
C LEU A 209 10.23 -20.30 -2.33
N ASN A 210 10.21 -19.49 -1.28
CA ASN A 210 11.37 -19.34 -0.38
C ASN A 210 11.65 -20.66 0.35
N GLU A 211 12.78 -21.30 0.04
CA GLU A 211 13.21 -22.59 0.64
C GLU A 211 13.47 -22.50 2.15
N SER A 212 13.77 -21.31 2.65
CA SER A 212 13.94 -21.08 4.10
C SER A 212 12.61 -20.89 4.83
N SER A 213 11.48 -20.84 4.10
CA SER A 213 10.17 -20.66 4.70
C SER A 213 9.60 -21.95 5.25
N THR A 214 8.97 -21.90 6.43
CA THR A 214 8.17 -23.01 6.97
C THR A 214 6.97 -23.35 6.09
N GLU A 215 6.56 -22.43 5.22
CA GLU A 215 5.45 -22.56 4.27
C GLU A 215 5.95 -22.91 2.84
N HIS A 216 7.21 -23.34 2.71
CA HIS A 216 7.79 -23.68 1.42
C HIS A 216 6.97 -24.75 0.68
N ASN A 217 6.51 -24.39 -0.51
CA ASN A 217 5.80 -25.27 -1.42
C ASN A 217 5.95 -24.74 -2.86
N MET A 218 6.84 -25.37 -3.63
CA MET A 218 7.12 -25.02 -5.02
C MET A 218 5.86 -24.94 -5.89
N ALA A 219 4.99 -25.95 -5.83
CA ALA A 219 3.79 -26.00 -6.69
C ALA A 219 2.79 -24.89 -6.36
N SER A 220 2.55 -24.65 -5.08
CA SER A 220 1.72 -23.53 -4.62
C SER A 220 2.34 -22.19 -4.99
N GLY A 221 3.65 -22.03 -4.82
CA GLY A 221 4.38 -20.81 -5.15
C GLY A 221 4.24 -20.45 -6.62
N VAL A 222 4.54 -21.40 -7.52
CA VAL A 222 4.35 -21.23 -8.96
C VAL A 222 2.90 -20.90 -9.30
N TYR A 223 1.93 -21.62 -8.74
CA TYR A 223 0.51 -21.37 -9.00
C TYR A 223 0.11 -19.92 -8.68
N TRP A 224 0.47 -19.42 -7.50
CA TRP A 224 0.09 -18.07 -7.08
C TRP A 224 0.80 -16.98 -7.87
N LEU A 225 2.07 -17.18 -8.23
CA LEU A 225 2.76 -16.28 -9.15
C LEU A 225 2.09 -16.27 -10.53
N GLN A 226 1.72 -17.43 -11.08
CA GLN A 226 1.04 -17.50 -12.38
C GLN A 226 -0.32 -16.80 -12.34
N TRP A 227 -1.11 -17.04 -11.30
CA TRP A 227 -2.40 -16.40 -11.10
C TRP A 227 -2.27 -14.88 -11.03
N SER A 228 -1.34 -14.38 -10.22
CA SER A 228 -1.10 -12.95 -10.02
C SER A 228 -0.60 -12.29 -11.30
N ALA A 229 0.36 -12.91 -12.00
CA ALA A 229 0.87 -12.45 -13.28
C ALA A 229 -0.23 -12.35 -14.35
N MET A 230 -1.10 -13.36 -14.44
CA MET A 230 -2.21 -13.39 -15.40
C MET A 230 -3.26 -12.31 -15.14
N LEU A 231 -3.35 -11.80 -13.90
CA LEU A 231 -4.20 -10.68 -13.52
C LEU A 231 -3.51 -9.31 -13.62
N GLY A 232 -2.30 -9.26 -14.17
CA GLY A 232 -1.59 -8.01 -14.47
C GLY A 232 -0.49 -7.65 -13.48
N GLU A 233 -0.21 -8.46 -12.46
CA GLU A 233 0.86 -8.16 -11.50
C GLU A 233 2.23 -8.42 -12.13
N ARG A 234 2.90 -7.34 -12.54
CA ARG A 234 4.21 -7.38 -13.21
C ARG A 234 5.29 -8.04 -12.33
N CYS A 235 5.28 -7.80 -11.02
CA CYS A 235 6.27 -8.41 -10.12
C CYS A 235 6.16 -9.95 -10.14
N ALA A 236 4.96 -10.50 -10.34
CA ALA A 236 4.76 -11.92 -10.43
C ALA A 236 5.27 -12.53 -11.74
N SER A 237 5.09 -11.84 -12.87
CA SER A 237 5.67 -12.30 -14.14
C SER A 237 7.20 -12.24 -14.09
N GLU A 238 7.79 -11.18 -13.52
CA GLU A 238 9.24 -11.07 -13.30
C GLU A 238 9.79 -12.18 -12.41
N ALA A 239 9.12 -12.52 -11.31
CA ALA A 239 9.53 -13.62 -10.45
C ALA A 239 9.46 -14.99 -11.15
N LEU A 240 8.49 -15.20 -12.06
CA LEU A 240 8.45 -16.41 -12.89
C LEU A 240 9.61 -16.46 -13.88
N VAL A 241 9.99 -15.32 -14.47
CA VAL A 241 11.18 -15.24 -15.33
C VAL A 241 12.43 -15.63 -14.54
N GLU A 242 12.61 -15.08 -13.35
CA GLU A 242 13.73 -15.39 -12.49
C GLU A 242 13.77 -16.89 -12.15
N LEU A 243 12.64 -17.45 -11.71
CA LEU A 243 12.50 -18.87 -11.38
C LEU A 243 12.95 -19.77 -12.54
N TYR A 244 12.41 -19.56 -13.75
CA TYR A 244 12.74 -20.40 -14.91
C TYR A 244 14.07 -20.03 -15.59
N SER A 245 14.66 -18.89 -15.25
CA SER A 245 16.01 -18.54 -15.71
C SER A 245 17.08 -19.37 -14.98
N SER A 246 16.81 -19.74 -13.73
CA SER A 246 17.70 -20.56 -12.90
C SER A 246 17.63 -22.05 -13.32
N PRO A 247 18.77 -22.69 -13.60
CA PRO A 247 18.83 -24.14 -13.82
C PRO A 247 18.71 -24.94 -12.51
N PHE A 248 18.76 -24.26 -11.36
CA PHE A 248 18.65 -24.87 -10.03
C PHE A 248 17.32 -24.48 -9.38
N ASN A 249 16.66 -25.46 -8.77
CA ASN A 249 15.43 -25.29 -7.98
C ASN A 249 14.25 -24.67 -8.75
N SER A 250 14.17 -24.94 -10.05
CA SER A 250 13.02 -24.58 -10.89
C SER A 250 12.24 -25.82 -11.34
N PRO A 251 10.92 -25.71 -11.57
CA PRO A 251 10.18 -26.78 -12.22
C PRO A 251 10.77 -27.09 -13.61
N PRO A 252 10.69 -28.34 -14.10
CA PRO A 252 11.25 -28.71 -15.40
C PRO A 252 10.75 -27.82 -16.54
N ASP A 253 11.68 -27.18 -17.25
CA ASP A 253 11.39 -26.35 -18.42
C ASP A 253 12.23 -26.80 -19.63
N PRO A 254 11.84 -27.92 -20.29
CA PRO A 254 12.55 -28.42 -21.46
C PRO A 254 12.54 -27.36 -22.57
N GLU A 255 13.70 -27.14 -23.17
CA GLU A 255 13.91 -26.15 -24.23
C GLU A 255 13.68 -24.68 -23.80
N ARG A 256 13.59 -24.40 -22.49
CA ARG A 256 13.38 -23.06 -21.93
C ARG A 256 12.10 -22.39 -22.46
N ARG A 257 11.00 -23.14 -22.60
CA ARG A 257 9.73 -22.63 -23.15
C ARG A 257 9.00 -21.75 -22.14
N LEU A 258 8.93 -22.18 -20.88
CA LEU A 258 8.30 -21.41 -19.80
C LEU A 258 9.09 -20.14 -19.51
N TYR A 259 10.42 -20.21 -19.46
CA TYR A 259 11.29 -19.05 -19.35
C TYR A 259 10.99 -18.02 -20.44
N ARG A 260 10.99 -18.43 -21.71
CA ARG A 260 10.72 -17.51 -22.84
C ARG A 260 9.30 -16.95 -22.79
N PHE A 261 8.30 -17.79 -22.49
CA PHE A 261 6.91 -17.35 -22.35
C PHE A 261 6.78 -16.27 -21.28
N TRP A 262 7.26 -16.52 -20.06
CA TRP A 262 7.14 -15.55 -18.96
C TRP A 262 7.97 -14.30 -19.20
N ARG A 263 9.13 -14.42 -19.85
CA ARG A 263 9.97 -13.26 -20.22
C ARG A 263 9.23 -12.38 -21.21
N ASP A 264 8.67 -12.97 -22.24
CA ASP A 264 7.95 -12.23 -23.28
C ASP A 264 6.65 -11.63 -22.73
N PHE A 265 5.95 -12.35 -21.86
CA PHE A 265 4.78 -11.85 -21.14
C PHE A 265 5.11 -10.70 -20.17
N ALA A 266 6.22 -10.78 -19.44
CA ALA A 266 6.68 -9.69 -18.58
C ALA A 266 7.05 -8.44 -19.38
N ILE A 267 7.61 -8.60 -20.60
CA ILE A 267 7.85 -7.48 -21.53
C ILE A 267 6.53 -6.82 -21.94
N ASP A 268 5.50 -7.60 -22.25
CA ASP A 268 4.17 -7.07 -22.58
C ASP A 268 3.54 -6.30 -21.40
N GLN A 269 3.91 -6.66 -20.16
CA GLN A 269 3.56 -5.92 -18.94
C GLN A 269 4.50 -4.73 -18.63
N GLY A 270 5.46 -4.43 -19.51
CA GLY A 270 6.37 -3.30 -19.38
C GLY A 270 7.62 -3.56 -18.52
N SER A 271 7.99 -4.81 -18.26
CA SER A 271 9.21 -5.15 -17.52
C SER A 271 10.48 -4.78 -18.28
N SER A 272 11.22 -3.78 -17.78
CA SER A 272 12.53 -3.42 -18.31
C SER A 272 13.58 -4.50 -18.07
N THR A 273 13.48 -5.22 -16.95
CA THR A 273 14.34 -6.37 -16.62
C THR A 273 14.20 -7.46 -17.67
N ALA A 274 12.97 -7.84 -18.02
CA ALA A 274 12.73 -8.88 -19.01
C ALA A 274 13.20 -8.46 -20.43
N ILE A 275 13.09 -7.17 -20.79
CA ILE A 275 13.67 -6.62 -22.04
C ILE A 275 15.19 -6.84 -22.06
N ALA A 276 15.88 -6.51 -20.96
CA ALA A 276 17.33 -6.69 -20.86
C ALA A 276 17.72 -8.18 -20.98
N MET A 277 16.94 -9.08 -20.37
CA MET A 277 17.16 -10.53 -20.46
C MET A 277 17.00 -11.04 -21.90
N ARG A 278 15.99 -10.56 -22.65
CA ARG A 278 15.83 -10.93 -24.07
C ARG A 278 17.05 -10.52 -24.90
N GLY A 279 17.56 -9.30 -24.70
CA GLY A 279 18.77 -8.85 -25.39
C GLY A 279 20.01 -9.70 -25.05
N ALA A 280 20.16 -10.14 -23.80
CA ALA A 280 21.26 -11.01 -23.40
C ALA A 280 21.19 -12.42 -24.05
N ASP A 281 19.98 -12.97 -24.19
CA ASP A 281 19.75 -14.26 -24.86
C ASP A 281 20.09 -14.20 -26.36
N GLU A 282 19.75 -13.09 -27.03
CA GLU A 282 20.05 -12.86 -28.46
C GLU A 282 21.56 -12.77 -28.71
N VAL A 283 22.28 -12.01 -27.88
CA VAL A 283 23.75 -11.89 -27.96
C VAL A 283 24.42 -13.26 -27.73
N SER A 284 23.93 -14.04 -26.77
CA SER A 284 24.47 -15.36 -26.47
C SER A 284 24.25 -16.35 -27.62
N SER A 285 23.09 -16.28 -28.27
CA SER A 285 22.74 -17.13 -29.42
C SER A 285 23.63 -16.79 -30.64
N LEU A 286 23.89 -15.51 -30.89
CA LEU A 286 24.78 -15.07 -31.97
C LEU A 286 26.23 -15.55 -31.75
N ARG A 287 26.75 -15.43 -30.52
CA ARG A 287 28.10 -15.94 -30.18
C ARG A 287 28.24 -17.45 -30.33
N LEU A 288 27.17 -18.20 -30.09
CA LEU A 288 27.17 -19.65 -30.30
C LEU A 288 27.10 -20.01 -31.80
N ALA A 289 26.47 -19.18 -32.62
CA ALA A 289 26.44 -19.36 -34.07
C ALA A 289 27.76 -18.97 -34.76
N GLU A 290 28.54 -18.04 -34.20
CA GLU A 290 29.86 -17.64 -34.72
C GLU A 290 30.99 -18.64 -34.37
N ASN A 291 30.80 -19.47 -33.33
CA ASN A 291 31.79 -20.42 -32.84
C ASN A 291 31.57 -21.88 -33.31
N ASN A 292 30.55 -22.13 -34.15
CA ASN A 292 30.23 -23.42 -34.76
C ASN A 292 30.41 -23.36 -36.28
#